data_AF-A0A5J4UY84-F1
#
_entry.id   AF-A0A5J4UY84-F1
#
_cell.length_a   1.000
_cell.length_b   1.000
_cell.length_c   1.000
_cell.angle_alpha   90.00
_cell.angle_beta   90.00
_cell.angle_gamma   90.00
#
_symmetry.space_group_name_H-M   'P 1'
#
loop_
_entity.id
_entity.type
_entity.pdbx_description
1 polymer ?
#
loop_
_entity_poly.entity_id
_entity_poly.type
_entity_poly.pdbx_seq_one_letter_code
_entity_poly.pdbx_strand_id
1 'polypeptide(L)'
;LGRLLAFFARYGESSPHIELVLMWIVTLLSTHSSIIMKMRIPLIPSLRAISKWMSAQYQFFSSVAEENIGLMKFINTIAEMESEKKQKEKLILSIEQGGFLGNHKGINLPFTDLGELPSLTEKDV
;
A
#
# COMPACT_ATOMS: atom_id res chain seq x y z
N LEU A 1 -16.67 -12.86 -38.01
CA LEU A 1 -15.69 -13.05 -36.91
C LEU A 1 -14.37 -12.30 -37.13
N GLY A 2 -13.55 -12.61 -38.13
CA GLY A 2 -12.24 -11.97 -38.33
C GLY A 2 -12.26 -10.43 -38.42
N ARG A 3 -13.25 -9.87 -39.14
CA ARG A 3 -13.46 -8.41 -39.20
C ARG A 3 -13.77 -7.80 -37.83
N LEU A 4 -14.55 -8.49 -37.00
CA LEU A 4 -14.94 -8.01 -35.67
C LEU A 4 -13.75 -8.08 -34.69
N LEU A 5 -12.94 -9.14 -34.76
CA LEU A 5 -11.69 -9.25 -34.00
C LEU A 5 -10.71 -8.13 -34.38
N ALA A 6 -10.56 -7.85 -35.69
CA ALA A 6 -9.73 -6.75 -36.16
C ALA A 6 -10.28 -5.37 -35.76
N PHE A 7 -11.60 -5.21 -35.73
CA PHE A 7 -12.26 -4.00 -35.23
C PHE A 7 -11.91 -3.76 -33.76
N PHE A 8 -12.07 -4.76 -32.89
CA PHE A 8 -11.76 -4.60 -31.47
C PHE A 8 -10.28 -4.32 -31.20
N ALA A 9 -9.36 -4.90 -31.99
CA ALA A 9 -7.94 -4.56 -31.88
C ALA A 9 -7.67 -3.07 -32.18
N ARG A 10 -8.30 -2.50 -33.21
CA ARG A 10 -8.14 -1.08 -33.55
C ARG A 10 -8.90 -0.14 -32.62
N TYR A 11 -10.13 -0.51 -32.27
CA TYR A 11 -10.95 0.26 -31.33
C TYR A 11 -10.27 0.32 -29.96
N GLY A 12 -9.65 -0.77 -29.52
CA GLY A 12 -8.86 -0.80 -28.29
C GLY A 12 -7.67 0.14 -28.26
N GLU A 13 -7.09 0.53 -29.40
CA GLU A 13 -5.99 1.51 -29.45
C GLU A 13 -6.46 2.94 -29.19
N SER A 14 -7.74 3.23 -29.45
CA SER A 14 -8.32 4.58 -29.33
C SER A 14 -9.33 4.72 -28.19
N SER A 15 -9.75 3.60 -27.59
CA SER A 15 -10.77 3.56 -26.56
C SER A 15 -10.15 3.72 -25.17
N PRO A 16 -10.69 4.60 -24.31
CA PRO A 16 -10.32 4.64 -22.89
C PRO A 16 -10.93 3.47 -22.10
N HIS A 17 -11.90 2.75 -22.67
CA HIS A 17 -12.65 1.69 -21.99
C HIS A 17 -12.02 0.31 -22.23
N ILE A 18 -10.85 0.06 -21.63
CA ILE A 18 -10.11 -1.20 -21.81
C ILE A 18 -10.91 -2.43 -21.38
N GLU A 19 -11.62 -2.35 -20.25
CA GLU A 19 -12.40 -3.46 -19.70
C GLU A 19 -13.50 -3.91 -20.67
N LEU A 20 -14.23 -2.96 -21.25
CA LEU A 20 -15.26 -3.22 -22.24
C LEU A 20 -14.68 -3.95 -23.46
N VAL A 21 -13.53 -3.49 -23.96
CA VAL A 21 -12.86 -4.09 -25.13
C VAL A 21 -12.40 -5.51 -24.80
N LEU A 22 -11.79 -5.73 -23.64
CA LEU A 22 -11.36 -7.06 -23.18
C LEU A 22 -12.53 -8.02 -23.02
N MET A 23 -13.62 -7.57 -22.41
CA MET A 23 -14.85 -8.36 -22.25
C MET A 23 -15.36 -8.84 -23.60
N TRP A 24 -15.49 -7.95 -24.60
CA TRP A 24 -15.93 -8.33 -25.93
C TRP A 24 -14.97 -9.30 -26.63
N ILE A 25 -13.66 -9.10 -26.50
CA ILE A 25 -12.66 -10.03 -27.05
C ILE A 25 -12.81 -11.41 -26.41
N VAL A 26 -12.93 -11.49 -25.09
CA VAL A 26 -13.12 -12.76 -24.35
C VAL A 26 -14.42 -13.44 -24.78
N THR A 27 -15.54 -12.71 -24.86
CA THR A 27 -16.82 -13.24 -25.33
C THR A 27 -16.74 -13.79 -26.75
N LEU A 28 -16.07 -13.09 -27.66
CA LEU A 28 -15.91 -13.54 -29.04
C LEU A 28 -15.03 -14.78 -29.16
N LEU A 29 -13.94 -14.85 -28.41
CA LEU A 29 -13.01 -15.98 -28.44
C LEU A 29 -13.63 -17.23 -27.79
N SER A 30 -14.34 -17.07 -26.68
CA SER A 30 -15.00 -18.18 -25.96
C SER A 30 -16.19 -18.73 -26.75
N THR A 31 -17.12 -17.87 -27.18
CA THR A 31 -18.35 -18.26 -27.88
C THR A 31 -18.07 -18.92 -29.23
N HIS A 32 -17.03 -18.46 -29.93
CA HIS A 32 -16.71 -18.95 -31.28
C HIS A 32 -15.48 -19.85 -31.33
N SER A 33 -15.02 -20.39 -30.19
CA SER A 33 -13.82 -21.24 -30.09
C SER A 33 -13.77 -22.37 -31.11
N SER A 34 -14.88 -23.11 -31.30
CA SER A 34 -14.99 -24.19 -32.30
C SER A 34 -14.80 -23.69 -33.74
N ILE A 35 -15.39 -22.53 -34.07
CA ILE A 35 -15.27 -21.91 -35.39
C ILE A 35 -13.85 -21.41 -35.61
N ILE A 36 -13.21 -20.85 -34.58
CA ILE A 36 -11.83 -20.38 -34.63
C ILE A 36 -10.87 -21.53 -34.92
N MET A 37 -11.08 -22.69 -34.30
CA MET A 37 -10.25 -23.88 -34.56
C MET A 37 -10.39 -24.38 -36.00
N LYS A 38 -11.62 -24.39 -36.54
CA LYS A 38 -11.88 -24.81 -37.93
C LYS A 38 -11.40 -23.80 -38.98
N MET A 39 -11.53 -22.51 -38.69
CA MET A 39 -11.20 -21.40 -39.60
C MET A 39 -9.93 -20.66 -39.16
N ARG A 40 -8.95 -21.39 -38.61
CA ARG A 40 -7.77 -20.78 -37.98
C ARG A 40 -6.97 -19.93 -38.95
N ILE A 41 -6.60 -20.49 -40.11
CA ILE A 41 -5.71 -19.85 -41.10
C ILE A 41 -6.17 -18.41 -41.45
N PRO A 42 -7.42 -18.18 -41.88
CA PRO A 42 -7.87 -16.82 -42.22
C PRO A 42 -8.01 -15.89 -41.00
N LEU A 43 -8.08 -16.42 -39.78
CA LEU A 43 -8.23 -15.62 -38.55
C LEU A 43 -6.90 -15.26 -37.89
N ILE A 44 -5.80 -15.94 -38.25
CA ILE A 44 -4.46 -15.69 -37.68
C ILE A 44 -4.09 -14.20 -37.66
N PRO A 45 -4.27 -13.41 -38.75
CA PRO A 45 -3.90 -12.00 -38.74
C PRO A 45 -4.66 -11.20 -37.67
N SER A 46 -5.97 -11.41 -37.56
CA SER A 46 -6.82 -10.73 -36.57
C SER A 46 -6.48 -11.15 -35.14
N LEU A 47 -6.18 -12.44 -34.92
CA LEU A 47 -5.75 -12.96 -33.62
C LEU A 47 -4.38 -12.40 -33.21
N ARG A 48 -3.44 -12.26 -34.15
CA ARG A 48 -2.15 -11.61 -33.91
C ARG A 48 -2.31 -10.13 -33.58
N ALA A 49 -3.22 -9.42 -34.25
CA ALA A 49 -3.51 -8.02 -33.94
C ALA A 49 -4.03 -7.85 -32.51
N ILE A 50 -4.98 -8.69 -32.10
CA ILE A 50 -5.49 -8.74 -30.71
C ILE A 50 -4.35 -9.04 -29.73
N SER A 51 -3.57 -10.09 -29.99
CA SER A 51 -2.46 -10.48 -29.11
C SER A 51 -1.46 -9.35 -28.94
N LYS A 52 -1.07 -8.69 -30.03
CA LYS A 52 -0.14 -7.55 -30.00
C LYS A 52 -0.71 -6.41 -29.15
N TRP A 53 -1.98 -6.05 -29.37
CA TRP A 53 -2.64 -4.99 -28.62
C TRP A 53 -2.71 -5.35 -27.12
N MET A 54 -3.17 -6.55 -26.77
CA MET A 54 -3.23 -7.00 -25.37
C MET A 54 -1.87 -6.99 -24.69
N SER A 55 -0.81 -7.43 -25.36
CA SER A 55 0.56 -7.39 -24.81
C SER A 55 1.03 -5.96 -24.54
N ALA A 56 0.73 -5.02 -25.43
CA ALA A 56 1.07 -3.61 -25.23
C ALA A 56 0.33 -3.02 -24.02
N GLN A 57 -0.96 -3.32 -23.88
CA GLN A 57 -1.76 -2.87 -22.73
C GLN A 57 -1.27 -3.47 -21.41
N TYR A 58 -0.92 -4.76 -21.40
CA TYR A 58 -0.35 -5.41 -20.24
C TYR A 58 0.95 -4.74 -19.80
N GLN A 59 1.88 -4.48 -20.73
CA GLN A 59 3.14 -3.81 -20.42
C GLN A 59 2.92 -2.41 -19.85
N PHE A 60 1.98 -1.65 -20.42
CA PHE A 60 1.62 -0.33 -19.92
C PHE A 60 1.10 -0.39 -18.47
N PHE A 61 0.09 -1.22 -18.19
CA PHE A 61 -0.45 -1.32 -16.83
C PHE A 61 0.53 -1.91 -15.83
N SER A 62 1.38 -2.86 -16.25
CA SER A 62 2.44 -3.41 -15.38
C SER A 62 3.40 -2.32 -14.95
N SER A 63 3.88 -1.50 -15.89
CA SER A 63 4.79 -0.38 -15.59
C SER A 63 4.17 0.60 -14.60
N VAL A 64 2.90 0.98 -14.83
CA VAL A 64 2.18 1.91 -13.94
C VAL A 64 1.95 1.30 -12.56
N ALA A 65 1.60 0.01 -12.50
CA ALA A 65 1.40 -0.70 -11.24
C ALA A 65 2.70 -0.82 -10.44
N GLU A 66 3.82 -1.13 -11.08
CA GLU A 66 5.13 -1.21 -10.44
C GLU A 66 5.56 0.14 -9.85
N GLU A 67 5.38 1.23 -10.60
CA GLU A 67 5.65 2.59 -10.11
C GLU A 67 4.77 2.93 -8.90
N ASN A 68 3.47 2.66 -8.99
CA ASN A 68 2.53 2.89 -7.88
C ASN A 68 2.90 2.09 -6.63
N ILE A 69 3.31 0.82 -6.78
CA ILE A 69 3.80 0.00 -5.68
C ILE A 69 5.05 0.64 -5.04
N GLY A 70 5.98 1.13 -5.87
CA GLY A 70 7.18 1.83 -5.40
C GLY A 70 6.84 3.08 -4.58
N LEU A 71 5.95 3.93 -5.09
CA LEU A 71 5.50 5.14 -4.42
C LEU A 71 4.78 4.84 -3.10
N MET A 72 3.92 3.82 -3.08
CA MET A 72 3.23 3.40 -1.86
C MET A 72 4.21 2.92 -0.79
N LYS A 73 5.24 2.15 -1.18
CA LYS A 73 6.31 1.74 -0.24
C LYS A 73 7.05 2.95 0.31
N PHE A 74 7.40 3.91 -0.55
CA PHE A 74 8.08 5.13 -0.13
C PHE A 74 7.25 5.96 0.87
N ILE A 75 5.96 6.17 0.58
CA ILE A 75 5.05 6.88 1.49
C ILE A 75 4.95 6.15 2.83
N ASN A 76 4.82 4.83 2.82
CA ASN A 76 4.79 4.03 4.05
C ASN A 76 6.06 4.20 4.88
N THR A 77 7.24 4.15 4.24
CA THR A 77 8.52 4.37 4.94
C THR A 77 8.60 5.76 5.56
N ILE A 78 8.17 6.82 4.87
CA ILE A 78 8.12 8.16 5.45
C ILE A 78 7.19 8.20 6.66
N ALA A 79 6.00 7.62 6.55
CA ALA A 79 5.04 7.59 7.64
C ALA A 79 5.58 6.86 8.89
N GLU A 80 6.30 5.74 8.69
CA GLU A 80 6.99 5.02 9.76
C GLU A 80 8.07 5.90 10.41
N MET A 81 8.94 6.54 9.62
CA MET A 81 9.98 7.43 10.13
C MET A 81 9.41 8.63 10.93
N GLU A 82 8.32 9.22 10.48
CA GLU A 82 7.64 10.30 11.22
C GLU A 82 7.02 9.79 12.53
N SER A 83 6.45 8.59 12.53
CA SER A 83 5.90 7.98 13.74
C SER A 83 7.00 7.72 14.78
N GLU A 84 8.17 7.25 14.35
CA GLU A 84 9.33 7.04 15.22
C GLU A 84 9.86 8.35 15.78
N LYS A 85 9.94 9.41 14.97
CA LYS A 85 10.35 10.76 15.44
C LYS A 85 9.41 11.27 16.52
N LYS A 86 8.10 11.20 16.29
CA LYS A 86 7.09 11.62 17.28
C LYS A 86 7.17 10.80 18.57
N GLN A 87 7.43 9.50 18.48
CA GLN A 87 7.65 8.67 19.67
C GLN A 87 8.92 9.08 20.43
N LYS A 88 10.03 9.33 19.73
CA LYS A 88 11.29 9.79 20.33
C LYS A 88 11.12 11.17 20.99
N GLU A 89 10.48 12.13 20.33
CA GLU A 89 10.19 13.45 20.89
C GLU A 89 9.29 13.37 22.13
N LYS A 90 8.26 12.52 22.11
CA LYS A 90 7.42 12.26 23.28
C LYS A 90 8.22 11.66 24.44
N LEU A 91 9.14 10.74 24.15
CA LEU A 91 10.02 10.14 25.15
C LEU A 91 10.95 11.19 25.77
N ILE A 92 11.56 12.06 24.95
CA ILE A 92 12.43 13.15 25.42
C ILE A 92 11.65 14.12 26.31
N LEU A 93 10.47 14.58 25.88
CA LEU A 93 9.60 15.44 26.69
C LEU A 93 9.23 14.78 28.02
N SER A 94 8.99 13.47 28.04
CA SER A 94 8.72 12.75 29.29
C SER A 94 9.95 12.64 30.19
N ILE A 95 11.17 12.59 29.65
CA ILE A 95 12.41 12.57 30.44
C ILE A 95 12.71 13.97 30.99
N GLU A 96 12.59 15.01 30.17
CA GLU A 96 12.85 16.42 30.56
C GLU A 96 11.87 16.93 31.61
N GLN A 97 10.62 16.47 31.58
CA GLN A 97 9.61 16.78 32.61
C GLN A 97 9.76 15.95 33.89
N GLY A 98 10.82 15.13 34.00
CA GLY A 98 10.98 14.17 35.09
C GLY A 98 9.95 13.05 34.94
N GLY A 99 10.31 12.00 34.20
CA GLY A 99 9.42 10.89 33.86
C GLY A 99 8.57 10.44 35.04
N PHE A 100 7.30 10.10 34.76
CA PHE A 100 6.28 9.77 35.76
C PHE A 100 6.87 8.93 36.89
N LEU A 101 7.17 9.58 38.02
CA LEU A 101 7.53 8.93 39.26
C LEU A 101 6.26 8.19 39.69
N GLY A 102 6.11 6.95 39.22
CA GLY A 102 5.19 6.01 39.82
C GLY A 102 5.42 6.08 41.32
N ASN A 103 4.34 6.29 42.08
CA ASN A 103 4.32 6.47 43.53
C ASN A 103 5.10 5.35 44.25
N HIS A 104 6.42 5.44 44.29
CA HIS A 104 7.26 4.70 45.20
C HIS A 104 7.43 5.59 46.42
N LYS A 105 6.46 5.47 47.34
CA LYS A 105 6.65 5.91 48.72
C LYS A 105 7.95 5.28 49.22
N GLY A 106 8.95 6.11 49.50
CA GLY A 106 10.20 5.70 50.13
C GLY A 106 11.34 5.41 49.14
N ILE A 107 11.89 6.45 48.53
CA ILE A 107 13.29 6.40 48.10
C ILE A 107 14.11 6.90 49.29
N ASN A 108 14.57 5.98 50.13
CA ASN A 108 15.69 6.26 51.02
C ASN A 108 16.93 6.40 50.12
N LEU A 109 17.36 7.64 49.89
CA LEU A 109 18.68 7.91 49.34
C LEU A 109 19.71 7.28 50.31
N PRO A 110 20.62 6.41 49.85
CA PRO A 110 21.67 5.94 50.73
C PRO A 110 22.51 7.17 51.13
N PHE A 111 22.79 7.30 52.43
CA PHE A 111 23.58 8.37 53.09
C PHE A 111 22.87 9.62 53.62
N THR A 112 21.53 9.74 53.59
CA THR A 112 20.84 10.77 54.38
C THR A 112 20.54 10.26 55.79
N ASP A 113 21.45 10.49 56.72
CA ASP A 113 21.19 10.34 58.15
C ASP A 113 20.31 11.52 58.61
N LEU A 114 19.00 11.38 58.40
CA LEU A 114 18.01 12.27 58.99
C LEU A 114 17.93 11.89 60.47
N GLY A 115 18.80 12.49 61.27
CA GLY A 115 18.85 12.29 62.72
C GLY A 115 17.47 12.43 63.39
N GLU A 116 17.36 12.00 64.65
CA GLU A 116 16.07 11.90 65.33
C GLU A 116 15.22 13.19 65.21
N LEU A 117 14.13 13.08 64.45
CA LEU A 117 13.15 14.15 64.33
C LEU A 117 12.51 14.39 65.70
N PRO A 118 12.37 15.66 66.13
CA PRO A 118 11.79 15.96 67.42
C PRO A 118 10.32 15.51 67.45
N SER A 119 9.91 14.88 68.56
CA SER A 119 8.54 14.40 68.72
C SER A 119 7.55 15.57 68.72
N LEU A 120 6.57 15.50 67.82
CA LEU A 120 5.43 16.42 67.79
C LEU A 120 4.72 16.35 69.15
N THR A 121 4.56 17.49 69.80
CA THR A 121 3.70 17.61 70.98
C THR A 121 2.36 18.19 70.57
N GLU A 122 1.30 17.90 71.34
CA GLU A 122 -0.12 18.19 71.03
C GLU A 122 -0.47 19.69 70.82
N LYS A 123 0.52 20.58 70.73
CA LYS A 123 0.32 22.01 70.43
C LYS A 123 0.39 22.36 68.95
N ASP A 124 0.71 21.42 68.08
CA ASP A 124 0.82 21.66 66.63
C ASP A 124 -0.43 21.16 65.85
N VAL A 125 -1.63 21.41 66.41
CA VAL A 125 -2.91 21.39 65.68
C VAL A 125 -3.44 22.82 65.56
#